data_AF-A0A4Q5WQC8-F1
#
_entry.id   AF-A0A4Q5WQC8-F1
#
_cell.length_a   1.000
_cell.length_b   1.000
_cell.length_c   1.000
_cell.angle_alpha   90.00
_cell.angle_beta   90.00
_cell.angle_gamma   90.00
#
_symmetry.space_group_name_H-M   'P 1'
#
loop_
_entity.id
_entity.type
_entity.pdbx_description
1 polymer ?
#
loop_
_entity_poly.entity_id
_entity_poly.type
_entity_poly.pdbx_seq_one_letter_code
_entity_poly.pdbx_strand_id
1 'polypeptide(L)'
;MAQIVSIQGFEGSFHQVAARQYFGDSVQILACAAFREVVAAVQEGRVDAGLMAIENSIAGSILPNYGLLQRSGLYITGEVYLPIRQHLLANPGVRLEDIREVHSHPMALQQCSEFLQAQHWKLVETEDTALSARRLQQHHHRHAAAVAGSLAAELFDLDILVPDIHTEPN
;
A
#
# COMPACT_ATOMS: atom_id res chain seq x y z
N MET A 1 17.97 18.55 -9.44
CA MET A 1 17.19 18.50 -8.18
C MET A 1 16.48 17.16 -8.13
N ALA A 2 16.32 16.55 -6.97
CA ALA A 2 15.55 15.31 -6.87
C ALA A 2 14.07 15.64 -7.15
N GLN A 3 13.44 14.84 -8.00
CA GLN A 3 12.04 15.02 -8.37
C GLN A 3 11.15 14.69 -7.15
N ILE A 4 10.13 15.50 -6.90
CA ILE A 4 9.15 15.29 -5.83
C ILE A 4 7.84 14.84 -6.47
N VAL A 5 7.28 13.74 -5.98
CA VAL A 5 6.05 13.14 -6.50
C VAL A 5 5.03 13.00 -5.38
N SER A 6 3.81 13.48 -5.61
CA SER A 6 2.69 13.24 -4.69
C SER A 6 2.06 11.87 -4.93
N ILE A 7 1.75 11.17 -3.84
CA ILE A 7 1.03 9.88 -3.87
C ILE A 7 -0.07 9.88 -2.82
N GLN A 8 -1.10 9.05 -3.00
CA GLN A 8 -2.05 8.76 -1.93
C GLN A 8 -1.51 7.62 -1.05
N GLY A 9 -1.67 7.73 0.26
CA GLY A 9 -1.28 6.69 1.21
C GLY A 9 0.01 7.01 1.96
N PHE A 10 0.42 6.07 2.79
CA PHE A 10 1.54 6.24 3.73
C PHE A 10 2.85 5.69 3.17
N GLU A 11 3.93 5.97 3.88
CA GLU A 11 5.24 5.36 3.62
C GLU A 11 5.14 3.83 3.69
N GLY A 12 5.70 3.13 2.70
CA GLY A 12 5.57 1.69 2.52
C GLY A 12 4.36 1.24 1.70
N SER A 13 3.51 2.17 1.24
CA SER A 13 2.37 1.86 0.38
C SER A 13 2.79 1.38 -1.01
N PHE A 14 1.87 0.69 -1.69
CA PHE A 14 2.06 0.30 -3.09
C PHE A 14 2.21 1.50 -4.04
N HIS A 15 1.61 2.65 -3.72
CA HIS A 15 1.83 3.87 -4.51
C HIS A 15 3.28 4.38 -4.41
N GLN A 16 3.94 4.21 -3.26
CA GLN A 16 5.37 4.54 -3.14
C GLN A 16 6.23 3.57 -3.97
N VAL A 17 5.89 2.28 -3.97
CA VAL A 17 6.57 1.30 -4.82
C VAL A 17 6.41 1.67 -6.30
N ALA A 18 5.20 2.00 -6.74
CA ALA A 18 4.92 2.43 -8.11
C ALA A 18 5.68 3.71 -8.48
N ALA A 19 5.77 4.68 -7.55
CA ALA A 19 6.51 5.92 -7.77
C ALA A 19 8.01 5.66 -7.93
N ARG A 20 8.61 4.79 -7.09
CA ARG A 20 10.01 4.39 -7.25
C ARG A 20 10.26 3.61 -8.54
N GLN A 21 9.34 2.73 -8.93
CA GLN A 21 9.45 1.97 -10.18
C GLN A 21 9.42 2.89 -11.41
N TYR A 22 8.59 3.94 -11.41
CA TYR A 22 8.45 4.83 -12.56
C TYR A 22 9.48 5.97 -12.58
N PHE A 23 9.76 6.60 -11.44
CA PHE A 23 10.63 7.78 -11.34
C PHE A 23 12.05 7.47 -10.82
N GLY A 24 12.31 6.23 -10.39
CA GLY A 24 13.57 5.79 -9.78
C GLY A 24 13.60 5.93 -8.26
N ASP A 25 14.49 5.17 -7.61
CA ASP A 25 14.55 5.06 -6.14
C ASP A 25 14.89 6.36 -5.40
N SER A 26 15.52 7.32 -6.09
CA SER A 26 15.89 8.62 -5.52
C SER A 26 14.73 9.64 -5.49
N VAL A 27 13.54 9.27 -5.97
CA VAL A 27 12.36 10.15 -5.97
C VAL A 27 11.95 10.50 -4.53
N GLN A 28 11.63 11.78 -4.30
CA GLN A 28 11.06 12.22 -3.04
C GLN A 28 9.55 12.08 -3.08
N ILE A 29 8.97 11.59 -1.99
CA ILE A 29 7.54 11.29 -1.91
C ILE A 29 6.84 12.30 -1.01
N LEU A 30 5.82 12.95 -1.55
CA LEU A 30 4.84 13.69 -0.78
C LEU A 30 3.60 12.81 -0.56
N ALA A 31 3.48 12.24 0.64
CA ALA A 31 2.31 11.48 1.03
C ALA A 31 1.08 12.39 1.19
N CYS A 32 -0.06 11.96 0.64
CA CYS A 32 -1.35 12.63 0.73
C CYS A 32 -2.39 11.68 1.32
N ALA A 33 -3.33 12.20 2.10
CA ALA A 33 -4.37 11.36 2.71
C ALA A 33 -5.39 10.89 1.67
N ALA A 34 -5.61 11.69 0.62
CA ALA A 34 -6.58 11.40 -0.42
C ALA A 34 -6.09 11.78 -1.83
N PHE A 35 -6.62 11.13 -2.87
CA PHE A 35 -6.27 11.42 -4.26
C PHE A 35 -6.55 12.86 -4.69
N ARG A 36 -7.55 13.54 -4.09
CA ARG A 36 -7.79 14.96 -4.35
C ARG A 36 -6.60 15.84 -3.95
N GLU A 37 -5.87 15.45 -2.90
CA GLU A 37 -4.70 16.19 -2.38
C GLU A 37 -3.48 15.92 -3.26
N VAL A 38 -3.38 14.74 -3.87
CA VAL A 38 -2.39 14.43 -4.91
C VAL A 38 -2.53 15.40 -6.08
N VAL A 39 -3.75 15.54 -6.61
CA VAL A 39 -4.07 16.47 -7.71
C VAL A 39 -3.79 17.92 -7.32
N ALA A 40 -4.25 18.34 -6.13
CA ALA A 40 -4.01 19.70 -5.64
C ALA A 40 -2.52 20.01 -5.52
N ALA A 41 -1.70 19.07 -5.06
CA ALA A 41 -0.26 19.25 -4.94
C ALA A 41 0.42 19.57 -6.28
N VAL A 42 -0.01 18.91 -7.36
CA VAL A 42 0.50 19.17 -8.71
C VAL A 42 0.01 20.52 -9.21
N GLN A 43 -1.28 20.83 -9.05
CA GLN A 43 -1.86 22.11 -9.49
C GLN A 43 -1.23 23.32 -8.78
N GLU A 44 -0.89 23.18 -7.51
CA GLU A 44 -0.26 24.22 -6.69
C GLU A 44 1.25 24.33 -6.91
N GLY A 45 1.85 23.47 -7.74
CA GLY A 45 3.30 23.45 -8.01
C GLY A 45 4.15 23.04 -6.80
N ARG A 46 3.56 22.31 -5.84
CA ARG A 46 4.30 21.79 -4.66
C ARG A 46 5.16 20.57 -5.00
N VAL A 47 4.84 19.89 -6.09
CA VAL A 47 5.50 18.67 -6.58
C VAL A 47 5.62 18.73 -8.09
N ASP A 48 6.52 17.92 -8.66
CA ASP A 48 6.76 17.87 -10.10
C ASP A 48 5.74 16.99 -10.84
N ALA A 49 5.19 15.97 -10.16
CA ALA A 49 4.18 15.06 -10.69
C ALA A 49 3.33 14.44 -9.58
N GLY A 50 2.20 13.84 -9.96
CA GLY A 50 1.36 13.05 -9.06
C GLY A 50 1.14 11.66 -9.64
N LEU A 51 1.21 10.63 -8.80
CA LEU A 51 0.92 9.25 -9.18
C LEU A 51 -0.41 8.82 -8.55
N MET A 52 -1.32 8.34 -9.40
CA MET A 52 -2.67 7.93 -9.01
C MET A 52 -2.96 6.53 -9.53
N ALA A 53 -3.49 5.65 -8.68
CA ALA A 53 -4.12 4.43 -9.17
C ALA A 53 -5.41 4.78 -9.92
N ILE A 54 -5.57 4.27 -11.14
CA ILE A 54 -6.79 4.45 -11.93
C ILE A 54 -7.55 3.14 -12.11
N GLU A 55 -6.89 2.00 -11.96
CA GLU A 55 -7.47 0.68 -12.16
C GLU A 55 -6.84 -0.33 -11.19
N ASN A 56 -7.64 -1.34 -10.83
CA ASN A 56 -7.20 -2.49 -10.06
C ASN A 56 -7.80 -3.76 -10.70
N SER A 57 -7.02 -4.83 -10.85
CA SER A 57 -7.48 -6.07 -11.49
C SER A 57 -8.68 -6.73 -10.78
N ILE A 58 -8.87 -6.44 -9.50
CA ILE A 58 -9.90 -7.05 -8.65
C ILE A 58 -11.12 -6.14 -8.49
N ALA A 59 -10.90 -4.84 -8.27
CA ALA A 59 -11.98 -3.87 -8.09
C ALA A 59 -12.42 -3.18 -9.41
N GLY A 60 -11.68 -3.39 -10.50
CA GLY A 60 -11.87 -2.69 -11.77
C GLY A 60 -11.40 -1.23 -11.73
N SER A 61 -11.97 -0.42 -12.61
CA SER A 61 -11.64 1.00 -12.75
C SER A 61 -12.06 1.81 -11.52
N ILE A 62 -11.15 2.65 -11.02
CA ILE A 62 -11.37 3.55 -9.88
C ILE A 62 -12.02 4.83 -10.39
N LEU A 63 -13.31 4.76 -10.73
CA LEU A 63 -14.07 5.86 -11.36
C LEU A 63 -13.96 7.22 -10.66
N PRO A 64 -13.92 7.32 -9.31
CA PRO A 64 -13.69 8.60 -8.65
C PRO A 64 -12.38 9.29 -9.07
N ASN A 65 -11.32 8.52 -9.32
CA ASN A 65 -10.02 9.05 -9.72
C ASN A 65 -10.02 9.53 -11.18
N TYR A 66 -10.75 8.86 -12.08
CA TYR A 66 -11.01 9.39 -13.43
C TYR A 66 -11.70 10.76 -13.38
N GLY A 67 -12.71 10.91 -12.51
CA GLY A 67 -13.38 12.19 -12.32
C GLY A 67 -12.44 13.30 -11.83
N LEU A 68 -11.51 12.97 -10.92
CA LEU A 68 -10.48 13.92 -10.46
C LEU A 68 -9.58 14.35 -11.62
N LEU A 69 -9.07 13.39 -12.42
CA LEU A 69 -8.22 13.68 -13.57
C LEU A 69 -8.94 14.55 -14.60
N GLN A 70 -10.18 14.22 -14.96
CA GLN A 70 -10.97 14.96 -15.95
C GLN A 70 -11.19 16.43 -15.56
N ARG A 71 -11.34 16.72 -14.25
CA ARG A 71 -11.56 18.09 -13.74
C ARG A 71 -10.27 18.82 -13.37
N SER A 72 -9.13 18.14 -13.35
CA SER A 72 -7.87 18.70 -12.85
C SER A 72 -7.24 19.73 -13.78
N GLY A 73 -7.52 19.67 -15.09
CA GLY A 73 -6.75 20.44 -16.08
C GLY A 73 -5.28 20.01 -16.21
N LEU A 74 -4.90 18.88 -15.60
CA LEU A 74 -3.58 18.27 -15.73
C LEU A 74 -3.55 17.32 -16.94
N TYR A 75 -2.33 16.92 -17.32
CA TYR A 75 -2.09 15.97 -18.41
C TYR A 75 -1.52 14.66 -17.87
N ILE A 76 -1.96 13.54 -18.43
CA ILE A 76 -1.36 12.22 -18.17
C ILE A 76 -0.12 12.09 -19.04
N THR A 77 1.04 11.89 -18.41
CA THR A 77 2.34 11.85 -19.10
C THR A 77 2.96 10.45 -19.16
N GLY A 78 2.31 9.46 -18.55
CA GLY A 78 2.71 8.05 -18.63
C GLY A 78 1.90 7.18 -17.69
N GLU A 79 2.27 5.90 -17.64
CA GLU A 79 1.60 4.85 -16.88
C GLU A 79 2.61 3.85 -16.31
N VAL A 80 2.21 3.17 -15.23
CA VAL A 80 3.00 2.11 -14.61
C VAL A 80 2.06 1.01 -14.13
N TYR A 81 2.45 -0.23 -14.41
CA TYR A 81 1.78 -1.42 -13.90
C TYR A 81 2.61 -1.97 -12.74
N LEU A 82 1.94 -2.23 -11.61
CA LEU A 82 2.55 -2.78 -10.41
C LEU A 82 1.83 -4.07 -10.00
N PRO A 83 2.49 -5.23 -10.12
CA PRO A 83 2.00 -6.48 -9.53
C PRO A 83 1.95 -6.35 -8.00
N ILE A 84 0.77 -6.58 -7.43
CA ILE A 84 0.54 -6.42 -5.99
C ILE A 84 0.85 -7.73 -5.26
N ARG A 85 2.04 -7.81 -4.66
CA ARG A 85 2.44 -8.92 -3.79
C ARG A 85 2.21 -8.57 -2.33
N GLN A 86 1.39 -9.38 -1.66
CA GLN A 86 1.08 -9.21 -0.24
C GLN A 86 1.58 -10.40 0.57
N HIS A 87 2.11 -10.09 1.75
CA HIS A 87 2.72 -11.05 2.66
C HIS A 87 2.10 -10.92 4.05
N LEU A 88 2.21 -11.98 4.84
CA LEU A 88 1.91 -11.94 6.27
C LEU A 88 3.16 -11.47 7.01
N LEU A 89 3.08 -10.29 7.63
CA LEU A 89 4.18 -9.66 8.37
C LEU A 89 3.98 -9.78 9.87
N ALA A 90 5.06 -9.97 10.61
CA ALA A 90 5.06 -9.94 12.08
C ALA A 90 6.30 -9.24 12.64
N ASN A 91 6.26 -8.88 13.93
CA ASN A 91 7.45 -8.40 14.62
C ASN A 91 8.54 -9.49 14.64
N PRO A 92 9.83 -9.11 14.65
CA PRO A 92 10.94 -10.05 14.70
C PRO A 92 10.79 -11.10 15.81
N GLY A 93 10.92 -12.38 15.44
CA GLY A 93 10.84 -13.51 16.37
C GLY A 93 9.43 -13.95 16.78
N VAL A 94 8.37 -13.33 16.27
CA VAL A 94 7.00 -13.84 16.38
C VAL A 94 6.84 -15.05 15.47
N ARG A 95 6.18 -16.11 15.95
CA ARG A 95 5.92 -17.32 15.16
C ARG A 95 4.46 -17.36 14.70
N LEU A 96 4.19 -18.12 13.65
CA LEU A 96 2.84 -18.27 13.10
C LEU A 96 1.80 -18.73 14.15
N GLU A 97 2.22 -19.59 15.08
CA GLU A 97 1.40 -20.09 16.20
C GLU A 97 1.08 -19.04 17.27
N ASP A 98 1.82 -17.92 17.32
CA ASP A 98 1.57 -16.83 18.26
C ASP A 98 0.44 -15.92 17.78
N ILE A 99 0.12 -15.94 16.48
CA ILE A 99 -0.83 -15.02 15.83
C ILE A 99 -2.26 -15.34 16.25
N ARG A 100 -2.98 -14.30 16.64
CA ARG A 100 -4.41 -14.34 17.03
C ARG A 100 -5.26 -13.42 16.19
N GLU A 101 -4.68 -12.32 15.70
CA GLU A 101 -5.37 -11.36 14.84
C GLU A 101 -4.48 -10.84 13.71
N VAL A 102 -5.10 -10.48 12.60
CA VAL A 102 -4.45 -9.97 11.40
C VAL A 102 -5.07 -8.64 11.00
N HIS A 103 -4.22 -7.62 10.83
CA HIS A 103 -4.64 -6.25 10.56
C HIS A 103 -4.29 -5.86 9.12
N SER A 104 -5.25 -5.32 8.37
CA SER A 104 -4.96 -4.71 7.07
C SER A 104 -6.13 -3.91 6.53
N HIS A 105 -5.95 -3.30 5.36
CA HIS A 105 -7.03 -2.65 4.62
C HIS A 105 -8.08 -3.69 4.17
N PRO A 106 -9.39 -3.39 4.15
CA PRO A 106 -10.42 -4.36 3.74
C PRO A 106 -10.15 -5.02 2.38
N MET A 107 -9.66 -4.25 1.40
CA MET A 107 -9.28 -4.78 0.10
C MET A 107 -8.13 -5.80 0.21
N ALA A 108 -7.12 -5.53 1.02
CA ALA A 108 -5.98 -6.44 1.21
C ALA A 108 -6.42 -7.76 1.87
N LEU A 109 -7.29 -7.68 2.88
CA LEU A 109 -7.87 -8.86 3.52
C LEU A 109 -8.71 -9.69 2.54
N GLN A 110 -9.52 -9.04 1.70
CA GLN A 110 -10.30 -9.71 0.66
C GLN A 110 -9.39 -10.43 -0.35
N GLN A 111 -8.32 -9.76 -0.78
CA GLN A 111 -7.34 -10.30 -1.73
C GLN A 111 -6.52 -11.46 -1.17
N CYS A 112 -6.45 -11.61 0.14
CA CYS A 112 -5.75 -12.72 0.81
C CYS A 112 -6.71 -13.71 1.46
N SER A 113 -8.01 -13.64 1.13
CA SER A 113 -9.06 -14.36 1.84
C SER A 113 -8.90 -15.87 1.81
N GLU A 114 -8.44 -16.46 0.71
CA GLU A 114 -8.21 -17.91 0.61
C GLU A 114 -7.18 -18.41 1.63
N PHE A 115 -6.08 -17.68 1.80
CA PHE A 115 -5.07 -18.01 2.80
C PHE A 115 -5.59 -17.78 4.22
N LEU A 116 -6.26 -16.64 4.45
CA LEU A 116 -6.70 -16.21 5.77
C LEU A 116 -7.87 -17.05 6.31
N GLN A 117 -8.78 -17.53 5.46
CA GLN A 117 -9.92 -18.37 5.87
C GLN A 117 -9.51 -19.74 6.40
N ALA A 118 -8.35 -20.26 6.00
CA ALA A 118 -7.79 -21.49 6.54
C ALA A 118 -7.28 -21.32 7.99
N GLN A 119 -7.24 -20.10 8.51
CA GLN A 119 -6.68 -19.76 9.80
C GLN A 119 -7.79 -19.41 10.81
N HIS A 120 -7.50 -19.60 12.10
CA HIS A 120 -8.42 -19.26 13.19
C HIS A 120 -8.15 -17.85 13.74
N TRP A 121 -7.67 -16.94 12.90
CA TRP A 121 -7.31 -15.58 13.30
C TRP A 121 -8.49 -14.63 13.18
N LYS A 122 -8.57 -13.66 14.09
CA LYS A 122 -9.48 -12.53 13.96
C LYS A 122 -8.96 -11.56 12.92
N LEU A 123 -9.75 -11.28 11.88
CA LEU A 123 -9.41 -10.24 10.90
C LEU A 123 -9.86 -8.88 11.41
N VAL A 124 -8.95 -7.90 11.40
CA VAL A 124 -9.18 -6.53 11.86
C VAL A 124 -8.97 -5.58 10.69
N GLU A 125 -10.06 -4.94 10.29
CA GLU A 125 -10.03 -3.92 9.23
C GLU A 125 -9.40 -2.63 9.73
N THR A 126 -8.53 -2.07 8.91
CA THR A 126 -7.78 -0.84 9.17
C THR A 126 -7.75 0.03 7.93
N GLU A 127 -7.22 1.24 8.07
CA GLU A 127 -7.29 2.29 7.05
C GLU A 127 -6.30 2.08 5.88
N ASP A 128 -5.18 1.40 6.11
CA ASP A 128 -4.09 1.25 5.14
C ASP A 128 -3.18 0.06 5.50
N THR A 129 -2.63 -0.61 4.47
CA THR A 129 -1.79 -1.80 4.64
C THR A 129 -0.44 -1.49 5.28
N ALA A 130 0.23 -0.43 4.83
CA ALA A 130 1.52 0.00 5.35
C ALA A 130 1.37 0.61 6.75
N LEU A 131 0.28 1.34 7.00
CA LEU A 131 -0.04 1.84 8.34
C LEU A 131 -0.26 0.69 9.34
N SER A 132 -0.88 -0.41 8.92
CA SER A 132 -1.04 -1.60 9.76
C SER A 132 0.29 -2.26 10.10
N ALA A 133 1.20 -2.39 9.13
CA ALA A 133 2.56 -2.84 9.38
C ALA A 133 3.30 -1.93 10.36
N ARG A 134 3.21 -0.60 10.16
CA ARG A 134 3.80 0.38 11.08
C ARG A 134 3.26 0.25 12.51
N ARG A 135 1.93 0.15 12.68
CA ARG A 135 1.29 -0.01 14.00
C ARG A 135 1.74 -1.31 14.68
N LEU A 136 1.88 -2.38 13.91
CA LEU A 136 2.38 -3.66 14.40
C LEU A 136 3.76 -3.51 15.04
N GLN A 137 4.67 -2.80 14.37
CA GLN A 137 6.01 -2.50 14.88
C GLN A 137 5.96 -1.60 16.12
N GLN A 138 5.22 -0.49 16.06
CA GLN A 138 5.20 0.53 17.11
C GLN A 138 4.72 -0.02 18.46
N HIS A 139 3.84 -1.00 18.43
CA HIS A 139 3.27 -1.61 19.63
C HIS A 139 3.97 -2.92 20.03
N HIS A 140 4.97 -3.38 19.27
CA HIS A 140 5.65 -4.66 19.50
C HIS A 140 4.67 -5.83 19.73
N HIS A 141 3.56 -5.84 18.98
CA HIS A 141 2.52 -6.84 19.14
C HIS A 141 3.06 -8.24 18.82
N ARG A 142 3.03 -9.12 19.82
CA ARG A 142 3.45 -10.52 19.69
C ARG A 142 2.35 -11.46 19.21
N HIS A 143 1.10 -11.02 19.26
CA HIS A 143 -0.07 -11.84 18.91
C HIS A 143 -0.84 -11.32 17.70
N ALA A 144 -0.24 -10.38 16.98
CA ALA A 144 -0.84 -9.81 15.78
C ALA A 144 0.13 -9.94 14.60
N ALA A 145 -0.45 -10.02 13.41
CA ALA A 145 0.25 -9.89 12.14
C ALA A 145 -0.41 -8.78 11.31
N ALA A 146 0.27 -8.34 10.25
CA ALA A 146 -0.28 -7.42 9.27
C ALA A 146 -0.18 -8.02 7.86
N VAL A 147 -1.16 -7.74 7.01
CA VAL A 147 -1.03 -8.00 5.56
C VAL A 147 -0.52 -6.73 4.89
N ALA A 148 0.68 -6.77 4.31
CA ALA A 148 1.26 -5.65 3.58
C ALA A 148 2.32 -6.11 2.55
N GLY A 149 2.85 -5.17 1.78
CA GLY A 149 3.91 -5.42 0.79
C GLY A 149 5.31 -5.46 1.41
N SER A 150 6.28 -5.95 0.63
CA SER A 150 7.69 -6.09 1.05
C SER A 150 8.33 -4.77 1.50
N LEU A 151 7.99 -3.64 0.85
CA LEU A 151 8.54 -2.34 1.23
C LEU A 151 8.16 -1.94 2.67
N ALA A 152 6.93 -2.26 3.12
CA ALA A 152 6.52 -2.00 4.49
C ALA A 152 7.28 -2.88 5.49
N ALA A 153 7.59 -4.12 5.12
CA ALA A 153 8.41 -5.01 5.94
C ALA A 153 9.82 -4.43 6.15
N GLU A 154 10.46 -3.96 5.07
CA GLU A 154 11.78 -3.32 5.10
C GLU A 154 11.78 -2.05 5.95
N LEU A 155 10.85 -1.13 5.69
CA LEU A 155 10.79 0.17 6.38
C LEU A 155 10.50 0.07 7.87
N PHE A 156 9.74 -0.95 8.27
CA PHE A 156 9.31 -1.13 9.65
C PHE A 156 9.99 -2.33 10.33
N ASP A 157 11.09 -2.85 9.78
CA ASP A 157 11.88 -3.94 10.38
C ASP A 157 11.01 -5.11 10.86
N LEU A 158 10.15 -5.59 9.95
CA LEU A 158 9.23 -6.71 10.19
C LEU A 158 9.68 -7.96 9.44
N ASP A 159 9.43 -9.12 10.06
CA ASP A 159 9.63 -10.42 9.43
C ASP A 159 8.46 -10.75 8.50
N ILE A 160 8.78 -11.25 7.30
CA ILE A 160 7.80 -11.93 6.44
C ILE A 160 7.63 -13.36 6.95
N LEU A 161 6.53 -13.65 7.65
CA LEU A 161 6.22 -14.99 8.14
C LEU A 161 5.76 -15.92 7.01
N VAL A 162 4.92 -15.41 6.11
CA VAL A 162 4.44 -16.14 4.95
C VAL A 162 4.43 -15.20 3.74
N PRO A 163 5.23 -15.46 2.71
CA PRO A 163 5.22 -14.65 1.51
C PRO A 163 4.02 -14.96 0.62
N ASP A 164 3.60 -13.98 -0.19
CA ASP A 164 2.71 -14.18 -1.34
C ASP A 164 1.37 -14.86 -1.02
N ILE A 165 0.67 -14.33 -0.01
CA ILE A 165 -0.61 -14.88 0.49
C ILE A 165 -1.85 -14.36 -0.24
N HIS A 166 -1.65 -13.63 -1.35
CA HIS A 166 -2.71 -13.06 -2.17
C HIS A 166 -3.21 -14.08 -3.20
N THR A 167 -4.49 -14.01 -3.54
CA THR A 167 -5.21 -15.02 -4.33
C THR A 167 -4.93 -14.96 -5.84
N GLU A 168 -4.32 -13.88 -6.36
CA GLU A 168 -4.04 -13.74 -7.81
C GLU A 168 -2.52 -13.74 -8.09
N PRO A 169 -1.98 -14.73 -8.81
CA PRO A 169 -0.53 -14.88 -9.00
C PRO A 169 0.09 -13.99 -10.09
N ASN A 170 -0.69 -13.15 -10.79
CA ASN A 170 -0.27 -12.43 -12.01
C ASN A 170 -0.23 -10.91 -11.85
#